data_AF-A0A7S2MVC4-F1
#
_entry.id   AF-A0A7S2MVC4-F1
#
_cell.length_a   1.000
_cell.length_b   1.000
_cell.length_c   1.000
_cell.angle_alpha   90.00
_cell.angle_beta   90.00
_cell.angle_gamma   90.00
#
_symmetry.space_group_name_H-M   'P 1'
#
loop_
_entity.id
_entity.type
_entity.pdbx_description
1 polymer ?
#
loop_
_entity_poly.entity_id
_entity_poly.type
_entity_poly.pdbx_seq_one_letter_code
_entity_poly.pdbx_strand_id
1 'polypeptide(L)'
;MWYGRENAPGDAPYWRGPIWINLNYLALAGLHHYASRPGPAQDRAAEVYAELRTNLLDTMIGQWERTGYLWEQYDPDSGKGQRTHPFNGWSSLALLALAE
;
A
#
# COMPACT_ATOMS: atom_id res chain seq x y z
N MET A 1 -16.31 14.81 -6.81
CA MET A 1 -15.39 13.66 -6.73
C MET A 1 -13.97 14.19 -6.54
N TRP A 2 -13.32 13.88 -5.42
CA TRP A 2 -12.05 14.49 -4.99
C TRP A 2 -10.80 13.74 -5.45
N TYR A 3 -10.97 12.58 -6.09
CA TYR A 3 -9.87 11.74 -6.60
C TYR A 3 -8.99 12.53 -7.58
N GLY A 4 -7.67 12.48 -7.36
CA GLY A 4 -6.67 13.13 -8.22
C GLY A 4 -6.74 14.65 -8.27
N ARG A 5 -7.61 15.30 -7.47
CA ARG A 5 -7.77 16.76 -7.51
C ARG A 5 -6.79 17.46 -6.60
N GLU A 6 -6.15 18.50 -7.14
CA GLU A 6 -5.40 19.47 -6.36
C GLU A 6 -6.27 20.16 -5.31
N ASN A 7 -5.64 20.61 -4.24
CA ASN A 7 -6.32 21.34 -3.18
C ASN A 7 -6.22 22.86 -3.36
N ALA A 8 -5.11 23.33 -3.94
CA ALA A 8 -4.83 24.69 -4.36
C ALA A 8 -3.82 24.65 -5.53
N PRO A 9 -3.63 25.74 -6.30
CA PRO A 9 -2.62 25.75 -7.38
C PRO A 9 -1.24 25.34 -6.86
N GLY A 10 -0.69 24.25 -7.40
CA GLY A 10 0.60 23.70 -6.99
C GLY A 10 0.57 22.74 -5.79
N ASP A 11 -0.59 22.55 -5.14
CA ASP A 11 -0.80 21.56 -4.08
C ASP A 11 -1.34 20.26 -4.67
N ALA A 12 -0.42 19.46 -5.22
CA ALA A 12 -0.70 18.21 -5.89
C ALA A 12 -1.39 17.19 -4.96
N PRO A 13 -2.32 16.35 -5.46
CA PRO A 13 -3.07 15.39 -4.66
C PRO A 13 -2.15 14.47 -3.85
N TYR A 14 -2.27 14.55 -2.51
CA TYR A 14 -1.40 13.81 -1.59
C TYR A 14 -2.08 12.53 -1.07
N TRP A 15 -3.17 12.71 -0.33
CA TRP A 15 -4.00 11.62 0.21
C TRP A 15 -5.29 11.39 -0.60
N ARG A 16 -5.28 11.72 -1.90
CA ARG A 16 -6.46 11.68 -2.79
C ARG A 16 -6.30 10.69 -3.95
N GLY A 17 -5.77 9.51 -3.68
CA GLY A 17 -5.59 8.46 -4.69
C GLY A 17 -4.34 7.61 -4.53
N PRO A 18 -3.16 8.19 -4.24
CA PRO A 18 -1.93 7.42 -4.09
C PRO A 18 -2.03 6.29 -3.05
N ILE A 19 -1.25 5.24 -3.25
CA ILE A 19 -1.14 4.08 -2.36
C ILE A 19 -0.12 4.40 -1.27
N TRP A 20 -0.53 4.22 -0.01
CA TRP A 20 0.29 4.47 1.17
C TRP A 20 0.49 3.20 2.00
N ILE A 21 1.74 2.87 2.32
CA ILE A 21 2.09 1.59 2.95
C ILE A 21 1.64 1.52 4.41
N ASN A 22 1.66 2.63 5.16
CA ASN A 22 1.21 2.65 6.55
C ASN A 22 -0.26 2.21 6.73
N LEU A 23 -1.18 2.75 5.91
CA LEU A 23 -2.60 2.39 6.00
C LEU A 23 -2.84 0.97 5.46
N ASN A 24 -2.14 0.60 4.39
CA ASN A 24 -2.24 -0.75 3.85
C ASN A 24 -1.73 -1.82 4.83
N TYR A 25 -0.68 -1.53 5.59
CA TYR A 25 -0.21 -2.42 6.66
C TYR A 25 -1.29 -2.65 7.72
N LEU A 26 -1.99 -1.58 8.16
CA LEU A 26 -3.10 -1.72 9.11
C LEU A 26 -4.27 -2.51 8.52
N ALA A 27 -4.57 -2.33 7.22
CA ALA A 27 -5.59 -3.10 6.53
C ALA A 27 -5.23 -4.59 6.47
N LEU A 28 -3.98 -4.93 6.12
CA LEU A 28 -3.48 -6.31 6.14
C LEU A 28 -3.60 -6.92 7.55
N ALA A 29 -3.18 -6.21 8.60
CA ALA A 29 -3.30 -6.70 9.97
C ALA A 29 -4.77 -6.98 10.37
N GLY A 30 -5.70 -6.10 9.97
CA GLY A 30 -7.12 -6.29 10.19
C GLY A 30 -7.68 -7.49 9.41
N LEU A 31 -7.34 -7.61 8.14
CA LEU A 31 -7.77 -8.73 7.30
C LEU A 31 -7.23 -10.07 7.84
N HIS A 32 -5.96 -10.12 8.24
CA HIS A 32 -5.36 -11.30 8.88
C HIS A 32 -6.09 -11.69 10.17
N HIS A 33 -6.44 -10.71 11.00
CA HIS A 33 -7.21 -10.93 12.23
C HIS A 33 -8.58 -11.57 11.96
N TYR A 34 -9.29 -11.12 10.93
CA TYR A 34 -10.61 -11.68 10.60
C TYR A 34 -10.52 -12.99 9.81
N ALA A 35 -9.47 -13.20 9.03
CA ALA A 35 -9.20 -14.45 8.33
C ALA A 35 -8.89 -15.62 9.28
N SER A 36 -8.29 -15.31 10.44
CA SER A 36 -7.93 -16.30 11.46
C SER A 36 -9.04 -16.61 12.47
N ARG A 37 -10.24 -16.03 12.31
CA ARG A 37 -11.36 -16.19 13.26
C ARG A 37 -12.60 -16.76 12.57
N PRO A 38 -13.28 -17.75 13.16
CA PRO A 38 -14.57 -18.21 12.67
C PRO A 38 -15.58 -17.06 12.62
N GLY A 39 -16.18 -16.85 11.46
CA GLY A 39 -17.18 -15.80 11.28
C GLY A 39 -17.64 -15.70 9.83
N PRO A 40 -18.74 -14.98 9.57
CA PRO A 40 -19.34 -14.90 8.24
C PRO A 40 -18.43 -14.21 7.20
N ALA A 41 -17.42 -13.47 7.64
CA ALA A 41 -16.46 -12.78 6.79
C ALA A 41 -15.09 -13.46 6.70
N GLN A 42 -14.90 -14.64 7.32
CA GLN A 42 -13.59 -15.28 7.43
C GLN A 42 -12.96 -15.54 6.06
N ASP A 43 -13.66 -16.25 5.18
CA ASP A 43 -13.16 -16.61 3.84
C ASP A 43 -12.90 -15.37 3.00
N ARG A 44 -13.80 -14.38 3.07
CA ARG A 44 -13.65 -13.11 2.35
C ARG A 44 -12.44 -12.31 2.86
N ALA A 45 -12.20 -12.30 4.17
CA ALA A 45 -11.04 -11.63 4.75
C ALA A 45 -9.73 -12.31 4.33
N ALA A 46 -9.71 -13.65 4.27
CA ALA A 46 -8.55 -14.41 3.81
C ALA A 46 -8.24 -14.15 2.33
N GLU A 47 -9.27 -14.12 1.48
CA GLU A 47 -9.14 -13.82 0.05
C GLU A 47 -8.57 -12.42 -0.17
N VAL A 48 -9.17 -11.39 0.45
CA VAL A 48 -8.72 -10.00 0.28
C VAL A 48 -7.35 -9.77 0.91
N TYR A 49 -7.02 -10.45 2.01
CA TYR A 49 -5.68 -10.42 2.59
C TYR A 49 -4.63 -10.89 1.58
N ALA A 50 -4.85 -12.06 0.97
CA ALA A 50 -3.91 -12.65 0.01
C ALA A 50 -3.74 -11.77 -1.24
N GLU A 51 -4.85 -11.24 -1.78
CA GLU A 51 -4.83 -10.35 -2.94
C GLU A 51 -4.11 -9.03 -2.63
N LEU A 52 -4.47 -8.36 -1.53
CA LEU A 52 -3.86 -7.08 -1.15
C LEU A 52 -2.37 -7.22 -0.87
N ARG A 53 -1.98 -8.28 -0.15
CA ARG A 53 -0.57 -8.56 0.17
C ARG A 53 0.24 -8.75 -1.10
N THR A 54 -0.25 -9.58 -2.03
CA THR A 54 0.45 -9.85 -3.30
C THR A 54 0.61 -8.57 -4.11
N ASN A 55 -0.48 -7.81 -4.33
CA ASN A 55 -0.47 -6.60 -5.14
C ASN A 55 0.47 -5.52 -4.58
N LEU A 56 0.50 -5.35 -3.25
CA LEU A 56 1.40 -4.38 -2.61
C LEU A 56 2.86 -4.78 -2.76
N LEU A 57 3.18 -6.06 -2.53
CA LEU A 57 4.54 -6.55 -2.63
C LEU A 57 5.07 -6.48 -4.06
N ASP A 58 4.27 -6.91 -5.04
CA ASP A 58 4.64 -6.83 -6.45
C ASP A 58 4.88 -5.39 -6.88
N THR A 59 4.05 -4.45 -6.42
CA THR A 59 4.23 -3.02 -6.67
C THR A 59 5.55 -2.51 -6.10
N MET A 60 5.81 -2.82 -4.82
CA MET A 60 7.01 -2.32 -4.12
C MET A 60 8.29 -2.95 -4.64
N ILE A 61 8.30 -4.26 -4.87
CA ILE A 61 9.44 -4.99 -5.44
C ILE A 61 9.71 -4.50 -6.85
N GLY A 62 8.68 -4.38 -7.70
CA GLY A 62 8.85 -3.87 -9.06
C GLY A 62 9.39 -2.43 -9.11
N GLN A 63 9.01 -1.56 -8.16
CA GLN A 63 9.65 -0.24 -8.05
C GLN A 63 11.07 -0.31 -7.52
N TRP A 64 11.32 -1.14 -6.51
CA TRP A 64 12.65 -1.34 -5.97
C TRP A 64 13.62 -1.84 -7.04
N GLU A 65 13.23 -2.83 -7.84
CA GLU A 65 14.05 -3.34 -8.95
C GLU A 65 14.32 -2.28 -10.01
N ARG A 66 13.34 -1.40 -10.28
CA ARG A 66 13.48 -0.32 -11.27
C ARG A 66 14.34 0.85 -10.81
N THR A 67 14.31 1.20 -9.53
CA THR A 67 14.92 2.45 -9.04
C THR A 67 15.95 2.27 -7.92
N GLY A 68 15.99 1.11 -7.25
CA GLY A 68 16.83 0.84 -6.10
C GLY A 68 16.37 1.53 -4.80
N TYR A 69 15.12 2.00 -4.73
CA TYR A 69 14.61 2.79 -3.60
C TYR A 69 13.19 2.39 -3.19
N LEU A 70 12.90 2.56 -1.90
CA LEU A 70 11.54 2.65 -1.40
C LEU A 70 11.06 4.11 -1.47
N TRP A 71 9.78 4.29 -1.77
CA TRP A 71 9.15 5.59 -1.96
C TRP A 71 8.09 5.86 -0.90
N GLU A 72 7.77 7.13 -0.70
CA GLU A 72 6.81 7.61 0.29
C GLU A 72 5.38 7.11 0.00
N GLN A 73 4.98 7.16 -1.27
CA GLN A 73 3.71 6.67 -1.79
C GLN A 73 3.89 6.11 -3.21
N TYR A 74 2.89 5.38 -3.71
CA TYR A 74 2.90 4.79 -5.05
C TYR A 74 1.68 5.20 -5.87
N ASP A 75 1.89 5.36 -7.18
CA ASP A 75 0.84 5.65 -8.15
C ASP A 75 -0.13 4.45 -8.27
N PRO A 76 -1.45 4.65 -8.19
CA PRO A 76 -2.41 3.54 -8.21
C PRO A 76 -2.55 2.87 -9.58
N ASP A 77 -2.24 3.58 -10.67
CA ASP A 77 -2.42 3.06 -12.03
C ASP A 77 -1.15 2.39 -12.56
N SER A 78 0.02 2.97 -12.28
CA SER A 78 1.31 2.49 -12.80
C SER A 78 2.20 1.82 -11.76
N GLY A 79 1.83 1.86 -10.48
CA GLY A 79 2.65 1.40 -9.37
C GLY A 79 3.92 2.22 -9.15
N LYS A 80 4.14 3.32 -9.90
CA LYS A 80 5.37 4.12 -9.83
C LYS A 80 5.54 4.77 -8.45
N GLY A 81 6.75 4.71 -7.91
CA GLY A 81 7.10 5.47 -6.72
C GLY A 81 6.94 6.97 -6.94
N GLN A 82 6.40 7.69 -5.95
CA GLN A 82 6.17 9.13 -6.01
C GLN A 82 6.74 9.82 -4.76
N ARG A 83 7.08 11.10 -4.93
CA ARG A 83 7.53 12.02 -3.87
C ARG A 83 8.86 11.60 -3.24
N THR A 84 8.98 11.59 -1.92
CA THR A 84 10.26 11.47 -1.24
C THR A 84 10.88 10.08 -1.46
N HIS A 85 12.16 10.04 -1.82
CA HIS A 85 12.99 8.84 -1.88
C HIS A 85 14.46 9.19 -1.56
N PRO A 86 15.24 8.28 -0.93
CA PRO A 86 14.78 7.03 -0.32
C PRO A 86 13.87 7.31 0.88
N PHE A 87 12.78 6.54 1.00
CA PHE A 87 11.84 6.67 2.12
C PHE A 87 11.78 5.37 2.92
N ASN A 88 12.71 5.24 3.87
CA ASN A 88 12.78 4.09 4.79
C ASN A 88 11.96 4.33 6.07
N GLY A 89 10.92 5.17 6.00
CA GLY A 89 9.96 5.43 7.08
C GLY A 89 8.92 4.31 7.17
N TRP A 90 7.63 4.65 7.12
CA TRP A 90 6.58 3.62 7.16
C TRP A 90 6.61 2.65 5.97
N SER A 91 7.26 2.99 4.86
CA SER A 91 7.37 2.06 3.72
C SER A 91 8.18 0.81 4.08
N SER A 92 9.03 0.89 5.11
CA SER A 92 9.72 -0.27 5.68
C SER A 92 8.77 -1.29 6.34
N LEU A 93 7.52 -0.91 6.68
CA LEU A 93 6.51 -1.85 7.21
C LEU A 93 6.15 -2.95 6.22
N ALA A 94 6.41 -2.76 4.91
CA ALA A 94 6.26 -3.82 3.93
C ALA A 94 7.14 -5.04 4.23
N LEU A 95 8.27 -4.86 4.91
CA LEU A 95 9.11 -5.96 5.38
C LEU A 95 8.40 -6.81 6.44
N LEU A 96 7.57 -6.21 7.28
CA LEU A 96 6.74 -6.96 8.24
C LEU A 96 5.64 -7.71 7.51
N ALA A 97 4.98 -7.07 6.53
CA ALA A 97 3.99 -7.73 5.68
C ALA A 97 4.58 -8.91 4.88
N LEU A 98 5.86 -8.86 4.50
CA LEU A 98 6.60 -9.97 3.86
C LEU A 98 6.87 -11.16 4.79
N ALA A 99 7.00 -10.90 6.09
CA ALA A 99 7.40 -11.91 7.07
C ALA A 99 6.22 -12.72 7.65
N GLU A 100 4.98 -12.26 7.40
CA GLU A 100 3.73 -12.98 7.69
C GLU A 100 3.35 -13.94 6.56
#